data_AF-G1SW49-F1
#
_entry.id   AF-G1SW49-F1
#
_cell.length_a   1.000
_cell.length_b   1.000
_cell.length_c   1.000
_cell.angle_alpha   90.00
_cell.angle_beta   90.00
_cell.angle_gamma   90.00
#
_symmetry.space_group_name_H-M   'P 1'
#
loop_
_entity.id
_entity.type
_entity.pdbx_description
1 polymer ?
#
loop_
_entity_poly.entity_id
_entity_poly.type
_entity_poly.pdbx_seq_one_letter_code
_entity_poly.pdbx_strand_id
1 'polypeptide(L)'
;MGGHSIRWTATVWKTLCPFWGEEYQVHLPPTFHTVAFYVMDEDALSQDDVIGKVCFTRDTLASHPKGFSGWAHLTEVDPNEEVQGEIHLRLEVVPGPRAPRLRCSVLEARGLAPKDRNGASDPFVRVRYNGRTQETSIVKKSCYPRWNETFEFELEEGAAETLCVEAWDWDLVSRNDFLGKVVVSVQRLWAARLEEGWFRLQPDQAKRRRHEGNLGSLQLEVRLRDETVLPSSCYQPLVQLLCQEVTLGAQGPGQLIPIIEETTTTECRQDVATNLLKLFLGQGLAKDFLDLLFQLELGRTSEA
;
A
#
# COMPACT_ATOMS: atom_id res chain seq x y z
N MET A 1 -11.72 -3.33 -5.25
CA MET A 1 -11.02 -3.28 -6.54
C MET A 1 -9.61 -2.75 -6.29
N GLY A 2 -8.68 -3.62 -5.94
CA GLY A 2 -7.27 -3.24 -5.73
C GLY A 2 -6.55 -3.32 -7.06
N GLY A 3 -6.54 -2.21 -7.82
CA GLY A 3 -5.82 -2.12 -9.08
C GLY A 3 -4.34 -1.90 -8.80
N HIS A 4 -3.49 -2.86 -9.18
CA HIS A 4 -2.06 -2.65 -9.29
C HIS A 4 -1.84 -1.53 -10.31
N SER A 5 -1.48 -0.35 -9.86
CA SER A 5 -1.19 0.77 -10.73
C SER A 5 0.27 0.68 -11.16
N ILE A 6 0.53 -0.16 -12.16
CA ILE A 6 1.84 -0.32 -12.79
C ILE A 6 1.98 0.74 -13.88
N ARG A 7 3.14 1.38 -13.92
CA ARG A 7 3.54 2.31 -14.98
C ARG A 7 4.86 1.83 -15.56
N TRP A 8 4.99 1.94 -16.87
CA TRP A 8 6.16 1.55 -17.64
C TRP A 8 6.76 2.80 -18.23
N THR A 9 8.08 2.95 -18.08
CA THR A 9 8.84 3.99 -18.78
C THR A 9 9.10 3.59 -20.22
N ALA A 10 9.53 4.53 -21.07
CA ALA A 10 10.00 4.18 -22.41
C ALA A 10 11.25 3.29 -22.36
N THR A 11 11.35 2.34 -23.28
CA THR A 11 12.54 1.49 -23.43
C THR A 11 13.66 2.28 -24.08
N VAL A 12 14.81 2.35 -23.40
CA VAL A 12 16.00 3.02 -23.92
C VAL A 12 16.98 1.96 -24.41
N TRP A 13 17.16 1.90 -25.72
CA TRP A 13 17.93 0.83 -26.35
C TRP A 13 19.45 1.01 -26.21
N LYS A 14 20.15 -0.10 -25.93
CA LYS A 14 21.60 -0.25 -26.04
C LYS A 14 22.42 0.73 -25.17
N THR A 15 22.04 0.87 -23.90
CA THR A 15 22.78 1.71 -22.94
C THR A 15 22.79 1.12 -21.53
N LEU A 16 23.86 1.37 -20.78
CA LEU A 16 23.97 1.09 -19.34
C LEU A 16 23.69 2.32 -18.47
N CYS A 17 23.44 3.47 -19.10
CA CYS A 17 23.10 4.74 -18.44
C CYS A 17 21.85 5.36 -19.10
N PRO A 18 20.69 4.68 -19.03
CA PRO A 18 19.44 5.21 -19.57
C PRO A 18 19.01 6.50 -18.86
N PHE A 19 18.46 7.43 -19.64
CA PHE A 19 17.81 8.64 -19.13
C PHE A 19 16.37 8.68 -19.65
N TRP A 20 15.42 8.62 -18.73
CA TRP A 20 13.99 8.68 -19.05
C TRP A 20 13.45 10.10 -18.96
N GLY A 21 13.71 10.82 -17.85
CA GLY A 21 13.19 12.16 -17.63
C GLY A 21 11.65 12.22 -17.57
N GLU A 22 11.02 11.09 -17.24
CA GLU A 22 9.57 10.93 -17.24
C GLU A 22 8.98 11.14 -15.83
N GLU A 23 7.82 11.78 -15.76
CA GLU A 23 7.07 12.01 -14.53
C GLU A 23 5.74 11.25 -14.56
N TYR A 24 5.42 10.57 -13.45
CA TYR A 24 4.21 9.78 -13.31
C TYR A 24 3.45 10.16 -12.04
N GLN A 25 2.13 10.35 -12.20
CA GLN A 25 1.20 10.45 -11.07
C GLN A 25 0.41 9.15 -10.94
N VAL A 26 0.48 8.55 -9.76
CA VAL A 26 -0.14 7.24 -9.47
C VAL A 26 -1.04 7.36 -8.25
N HIS A 27 -2.29 6.96 -8.42
CA HIS A 27 -3.25 6.88 -7.33
C HIS A 27 -3.10 5.53 -6.63
N LEU A 28 -2.58 5.57 -5.41
CA LEU A 28 -2.39 4.37 -4.59
C LEU A 28 -3.54 4.24 -3.58
N PRO A 29 -3.99 3.02 -3.26
CA PRO A 29 -4.98 2.82 -2.20
C PRO A 29 -4.40 3.30 -0.86
N PRO A 30 -5.20 3.86 0.07
CA PRO A 30 -4.70 4.39 1.36
C PRO A 30 -3.88 3.39 2.20
N THR A 31 -4.11 2.09 1.96
CA THR A 31 -3.45 0.97 2.62
C THR A 31 -2.23 0.45 1.86
N PHE A 32 -1.68 1.19 0.90
CA PHE A 32 -0.44 0.78 0.23
C PHE A 32 0.71 0.74 1.23
N HIS A 33 1.63 -0.21 1.05
CA HIS A 33 2.74 -0.40 1.97
C HIS A 33 4.08 -0.02 1.36
N THR A 34 4.25 -0.33 0.07
CA THR A 34 5.51 -0.18 -0.64
C THR A 34 5.23 0.23 -2.07
N VAL A 35 6.03 1.16 -2.59
CA VAL A 35 6.18 1.44 -4.01
C VAL A 35 7.51 0.87 -4.44
N ALA A 36 7.52 0.05 -5.48
CA ALA A 36 8.71 -0.59 -6.03
C ALA A 36 8.94 -0.11 -7.46
N PHE A 37 10.19 0.20 -7.78
CA PHE A 37 10.67 0.57 -9.09
C PHE A 37 11.55 -0.57 -9.59
N TYR A 38 11.15 -1.20 -10.70
CA TYR A 38 11.89 -2.29 -11.33
C TYR A 38 12.65 -1.74 -12.52
N VAL A 39 13.93 -2.07 -12.62
CA VAL A 39 14.74 -1.86 -13.81
C VAL A 39 14.86 -3.21 -14.50
N MET A 40 14.47 -3.28 -15.76
CA MET A 40 14.40 -4.50 -16.55
C MET A 40 15.13 -4.31 -17.88
N ASP A 41 15.71 -5.37 -18.40
CA ASP A 41 16.17 -5.46 -19.78
C ASP A 41 15.04 -6.03 -20.63
N GLU A 42 14.60 -5.27 -21.65
CA GLU A 42 13.53 -5.73 -22.55
C GLU A 42 14.10 -6.62 -23.63
N ASP A 43 13.69 -7.89 -23.60
CA ASP A 43 14.15 -8.90 -24.53
C ASP A 43 13.15 -9.15 -25.66
N ALA A 44 13.62 -9.14 -26.91
CA ALA A 44 12.75 -9.33 -28.06
C ALA A 44 12.16 -10.76 -28.19
N LEU A 45 12.75 -11.76 -27.51
CA LEU A 45 12.43 -13.19 -27.67
C LEU A 45 12.36 -13.98 -26.36
N SER A 46 12.70 -13.37 -25.22
CA SER A 46 12.68 -13.96 -23.87
C SER A 46 11.81 -13.14 -22.93
N GLN A 47 11.61 -13.64 -21.71
CA GLN A 47 10.99 -12.87 -20.64
C GLN A 47 11.98 -11.81 -20.16
N ASP A 48 11.52 -10.57 -19.98
CA ASP A 48 12.36 -9.45 -19.54
C ASP A 48 13.16 -9.78 -18.26
N ASP A 49 14.47 -9.59 -18.31
CA ASP A 49 15.36 -9.85 -17.19
C ASP A 49 15.32 -8.67 -16.22
N VAL A 50 14.93 -8.92 -14.96
CA VAL A 50 14.93 -7.88 -13.92
C VAL A 50 16.37 -7.63 -13.47
N ILE A 51 16.91 -6.47 -13.85
CA ILE A 51 18.25 -6.00 -13.48
C ILE A 51 18.32 -5.70 -11.97
N GLY A 52 17.26 -5.10 -11.43
CA GLY A 52 17.17 -4.80 -10.00
C GLY A 52 15.94 -4.00 -9.62
N LYS A 53 15.72 -3.81 -8.32
CA LYS A 53 14.65 -2.96 -7.79
C LYS A 53 15.10 -1.95 -6.75
N VAL A 54 14.32 -0.89 -6.64
CA VAL A 54 14.34 0.07 -5.53
C VAL A 54 12.95 0.10 -4.89
N CYS A 55 12.86 0.01 -3.58
CA CYS A 55 11.59 0.03 -2.84
C CYS A 55 11.54 1.18 -1.84
N PHE A 56 10.41 1.87 -1.79
CA PHE A 56 10.10 2.86 -0.75
C PHE A 56 8.86 2.43 0.01
N THR A 57 8.96 2.37 1.34
CA THR A 57 7.78 2.09 2.17
C THR A 57 6.94 3.35 2.36
N ARG A 58 5.64 3.19 2.59
CA ARG A 58 4.73 4.30 2.91
C ARG A 58 5.27 5.13 4.08
N ASP A 59 5.75 4.47 5.14
CA ASP A 59 6.23 5.15 6.34
C ASP A 59 7.47 6.00 6.05
N THR A 60 8.39 5.51 5.19
CA THR A 60 9.58 6.27 4.76
C THR A 60 9.22 7.49 3.93
N LEU A 61 8.21 7.38 3.06
CA LEU A 61 7.73 8.51 2.25
C LEU A 61 6.95 9.51 3.11
N ALA A 62 6.11 9.03 4.02
CA ALA A 62 5.31 9.86 4.92
C ALA A 62 6.16 10.63 5.93
N SER A 63 7.31 10.08 6.36
CA SER A 63 8.22 10.77 7.29
C SER A 63 8.98 11.93 6.65
N HIS A 64 8.95 12.06 5.32
CA HIS A 64 9.67 13.11 4.58
C HIS A 64 8.68 13.93 3.74
N PRO A 65 8.26 15.12 4.20
CA PRO A 65 7.25 15.94 3.50
C PRO A 65 7.64 16.35 2.07
N LYS A 66 8.95 16.42 1.79
CA LYS A 66 9.49 16.71 0.45
C LYS A 66 9.68 15.45 -0.41
N GLY A 67 9.40 14.27 0.12
CA GLY A 67 9.68 12.99 -0.52
C GLY A 67 11.16 12.60 -0.52
N PHE A 68 11.50 11.63 -1.37
CA PHE A 68 12.86 11.20 -1.67
C PHE A 68 13.35 11.89 -2.96
N SER A 69 14.61 12.34 -2.98
CA SER A 69 15.27 12.83 -4.18
C SER A 69 16.75 12.44 -4.13
N GLY A 70 17.21 11.62 -5.08
CA GLY A 70 18.61 11.23 -5.16
C GLY A 70 18.85 9.90 -5.87
N TRP A 71 20.08 9.40 -5.77
CA TRP A 71 20.47 8.07 -6.25
C TRP A 71 20.08 7.01 -5.24
N ALA A 72 19.32 6.01 -5.67
CA ALA A 72 18.99 4.82 -4.89
C ALA A 72 19.68 3.59 -5.50
N HIS A 73 20.36 2.80 -4.67
CA HIS A 73 21.05 1.60 -5.13
C HIS A 73 20.05 0.51 -5.50
N LEU A 74 20.29 -0.15 -6.64
CA LEU A 74 19.49 -1.28 -7.07
C LEU A 74 19.78 -2.50 -6.18
N THR A 75 18.72 -3.21 -5.82
CA THR A 75 18.78 -4.46 -5.08
C THR A 75 18.38 -5.62 -5.98
N GLU A 76 19.02 -6.77 -5.79
CA GLU A 76 18.73 -7.97 -6.57
C GLU A 76 17.29 -8.39 -6.33
N VAL A 77 16.61 -8.82 -7.39
CA VAL A 77 15.24 -9.30 -7.33
C VAL A 77 15.29 -10.81 -7.50
N ASP A 78 15.27 -11.56 -6.41
CA ASP A 78 14.91 -12.97 -6.49
C ASP A 78 13.38 -13.04 -6.65
N PRO A 79 12.86 -13.60 -7.75
CA PRO A 79 11.42 -13.81 -7.93
C PRO A 79 10.81 -14.58 -6.76
N ASN A 80 11.57 -15.44 -6.08
CA ASN A 80 11.10 -16.18 -4.89
C ASN A 80 11.10 -15.35 -3.59
N GLU A 81 11.78 -14.20 -3.57
CA GLU A 81 11.76 -13.26 -2.44
C GLU A 81 10.71 -12.16 -2.60
N GLU A 82 10.12 -12.01 -3.79
CA GLU A 82 9.02 -11.09 -4.03
C GLU A 82 7.70 -11.65 -3.49
N VAL A 83 7.55 -11.48 -2.18
CA VAL A 83 6.35 -11.84 -1.43
C VAL A 83 5.38 -10.66 -1.42
N GLN A 84 4.14 -10.94 -1.83
CA GLN A 84 3.01 -10.02 -1.73
C GLN A 84 1.78 -10.75 -1.21
N GLY A 85 0.79 -9.97 -0.78
CA GLY A 85 -0.49 -10.47 -0.31
C GLY A 85 -0.55 -10.75 1.18
N GLU A 86 -1.74 -11.14 1.59
CA GLU A 86 -2.11 -11.42 2.97
C GLU A 86 -2.87 -12.74 3.03
N ILE A 87 -2.73 -13.44 4.16
CA ILE A 87 -3.41 -14.70 4.46
C ILE A 87 -4.31 -14.52 5.68
N HIS A 88 -5.56 -14.95 5.58
CA HIS A 88 -6.53 -14.92 6.66
C HIS A 88 -6.43 -16.22 7.47
N LEU A 89 -6.00 -16.08 8.71
CA LEU A 89 -5.79 -17.21 9.62
C LEU A 89 -6.66 -17.05 10.86
N ARG A 90 -7.13 -18.18 11.39
CA ARG A 90 -7.72 -18.29 12.73
C ARG A 90 -6.92 -19.29 13.55
N LEU A 91 -6.27 -18.79 14.60
CA LEU A 91 -5.36 -19.54 15.46
C LEU A 91 -5.96 -19.64 16.87
N GLU A 92 -6.18 -20.85 17.36
CA GLU A 92 -6.86 -21.09 18.63
C GLU A 92 -6.10 -22.12 19.47
N VAL A 93 -5.94 -21.86 20.77
CA VAL A 93 -5.44 -22.84 21.74
C VAL A 93 -6.62 -23.48 22.45
N VAL A 94 -6.94 -24.72 22.07
CA VAL A 94 -8.06 -25.48 22.64
C VAL A 94 -7.58 -26.46 23.71
N PRO A 95 -8.36 -26.70 24.77
CA PRO A 95 -8.09 -27.77 25.71
C PRO A 95 -8.12 -29.13 25.00
N GLY A 96 -7.17 -30.00 25.31
CA GLY A 96 -7.15 -31.38 24.84
C GLY A 96 -7.09 -32.37 26.02
N PRO A 97 -7.45 -33.64 25.79
CA PRO A 97 -7.57 -34.64 26.86
C PRO A 97 -6.23 -35.02 27.51
N ARG A 98 -5.10 -34.81 26.81
CA ARG A 98 -3.74 -35.11 27.32
C ARG A 98 -2.88 -33.85 27.42
N ALA A 99 -2.95 -33.01 26.40
CA ALA A 99 -2.29 -31.72 26.34
C ALA A 99 -3.18 -30.74 25.55
N PRO A 100 -3.05 -29.43 25.76
CA PRO A 100 -3.69 -28.42 24.92
C PRO A 100 -3.26 -28.57 23.45
N ARG A 101 -4.16 -28.17 22.54
CA ARG A 101 -3.95 -28.32 21.10
C ARG A 101 -4.00 -26.96 20.45
N LEU A 102 -3.10 -26.73 19.51
CA LEU A 102 -3.11 -25.59 18.62
C LEU A 102 -3.94 -25.94 17.39
N ARG A 103 -5.03 -25.22 17.19
CA ARG A 103 -5.87 -25.29 16.00
C ARG A 103 -5.53 -24.12 15.09
N CYS A 104 -5.05 -24.41 13.89
CA CYS A 104 -4.73 -23.45 12.85
C CYS A 104 -5.72 -23.63 11.69
N SER A 105 -6.62 -22.65 11.51
CA SER A 105 -7.54 -22.63 10.38
C SER A 105 -7.00 -21.69 9.30
N VAL A 106 -6.74 -22.24 8.13
CA VAL A 106 -6.31 -21.52 6.93
C VAL A 106 -7.53 -21.23 6.09
N LEU A 107 -8.01 -19.98 6.11
CA LEU A 107 -9.30 -19.61 5.54
C LEU A 107 -9.15 -19.24 4.07
N GLU A 108 -8.46 -18.14 3.79
CA GLU A 108 -8.29 -17.58 2.45
C GLU A 108 -7.02 -16.72 2.37
N ALA A 109 -6.58 -16.39 1.15
CA ALA A 109 -5.54 -15.39 0.93
C ALA A 109 -5.97 -14.40 -0.15
N ARG A 110 -5.30 -13.24 -0.20
CA ARG A 110 -5.59 -12.19 -1.18
C ARG A 110 -4.32 -11.51 -1.68
N GLY A 111 -4.32 -11.20 -2.98
CA GLY A 111 -3.21 -10.48 -3.62
C GLY A 111 -1.91 -11.27 -3.61
N LEU A 112 -1.98 -12.59 -3.76
CA LEU A 112 -0.78 -13.44 -3.88
C LEU A 112 -0.01 -13.10 -5.17
N ALA A 113 1.30 -13.32 -5.13
CA ALA A 113 2.14 -13.10 -6.30
C ALA A 113 1.77 -14.05 -7.42
N PRO A 114 1.53 -13.58 -8.66
CA PRO A 114 1.41 -14.47 -9.79
C PRO A 114 2.79 -15.04 -10.11
N LYS A 115 2.95 -16.36 -10.09
CA LYS A 115 4.19 -17.03 -10.54
C LYS A 115 4.03 -17.75 -11.87
N ASP A 116 2.80 -18.10 -12.24
CA ASP A 116 2.53 -18.70 -13.54
C ASP A 116 2.46 -17.67 -14.67
N ARG A 117 2.82 -18.12 -15.88
CA ARG A 117 2.63 -17.38 -17.14
C ARG A 117 1.17 -16.98 -17.43
N ASN A 118 0.21 -17.61 -16.76
CA ASN A 118 -1.21 -17.31 -16.89
C ASN A 118 -1.62 -16.05 -16.09
N GLY A 119 -0.68 -15.43 -15.36
CA GLY A 119 -0.95 -14.26 -14.52
C GLY A 119 -1.60 -14.59 -13.17
N ALA A 120 -1.52 -15.84 -12.73
CA ALA A 120 -2.02 -16.33 -11.45
C ALA A 120 -1.01 -17.31 -10.81
N SER A 121 -1.49 -18.08 -9.83
CA SER A 121 -0.78 -19.15 -9.15
C SER A 121 -1.72 -20.31 -8.87
N ASP A 122 -1.18 -21.48 -8.58
CA ASP A 122 -1.84 -22.67 -8.04
C ASP A 122 -1.54 -22.84 -6.53
N PRO A 123 -2.00 -21.94 -5.65
CA PRO A 123 -1.49 -21.86 -4.28
C PRO A 123 -1.98 -23.00 -3.37
N PHE A 124 -1.07 -23.42 -2.47
CA PHE A 124 -1.34 -24.24 -1.30
C PHE A 124 -0.57 -23.71 -0.08
N VAL A 125 -1.00 -24.11 1.12
CA VAL A 125 -0.41 -23.64 2.38
C VAL A 125 0.15 -24.81 3.16
N ARG A 126 1.39 -24.68 3.60
CA ARG A 126 2.11 -25.62 4.46
C ARG A 126 2.19 -25.07 5.87
N VAL A 127 1.60 -25.78 6.82
CA VAL A 127 1.60 -25.46 8.25
C VAL A 127 2.59 -26.36 8.97
N ARG A 128 3.60 -25.77 9.60
CA ARG A 128 4.66 -26.47 10.33
C ARG A 128 4.67 -26.09 11.80
N TYR A 129 4.69 -27.10 12.65
CA TYR A 129 4.84 -26.94 14.09
C TYR A 129 5.54 -28.16 14.70
N ASN A 130 6.56 -27.92 15.53
CA ASN A 130 7.28 -28.96 16.26
C ASN A 130 7.73 -30.16 15.38
N GLY A 131 8.30 -29.88 14.21
CA GLY A 131 8.73 -30.89 13.24
C GLY A 131 7.60 -31.58 12.46
N ARG A 132 6.34 -31.39 12.83
CA ARG A 132 5.17 -31.87 12.09
C ARG A 132 4.80 -30.88 10.98
N THR A 133 4.44 -31.40 9.81
CA THR A 133 4.04 -30.60 8.64
C THR A 133 2.70 -31.11 8.12
N GLN A 134 1.76 -30.20 7.88
CA GLN A 134 0.47 -30.46 7.24
C GLN A 134 0.28 -29.47 6.09
N GLU A 135 -0.45 -29.84 5.05
CA GLU A 135 -0.65 -29.02 3.86
C GLU A 135 -2.14 -28.95 3.51
N THR A 136 -2.56 -27.81 2.95
CA THR A 136 -3.90 -27.66 2.36
C THR A 136 -4.00 -28.35 1.01
N SER A 137 -5.22 -28.44 0.49
CA SER A 137 -5.45 -28.64 -0.93
C SER A 137 -4.84 -27.51 -1.78
N ILE A 138 -4.61 -27.81 -3.07
CA ILE A 138 -4.14 -26.85 -4.07
C ILE A 138 -5.35 -26.19 -4.72
N VAL A 139 -5.41 -24.87 -4.70
CA VAL A 139 -6.41 -24.09 -5.45
C VAL A 139 -5.78 -23.67 -6.77
N LYS A 140 -6.42 -23.98 -7.89
CA LYS A 140 -5.86 -23.70 -9.23
C LYS A 140 -6.12 -22.26 -9.70
N LYS A 141 -5.13 -21.65 -10.35
CA LYS A 141 -5.21 -20.38 -11.09
C LYS A 141 -5.88 -19.24 -10.33
N SER A 142 -5.41 -18.96 -9.11
CA SER A 142 -5.97 -17.93 -8.25
C SER A 142 -4.92 -17.19 -7.42
N CYS A 143 -4.95 -15.85 -7.48
CA CYS A 143 -4.27 -14.98 -6.51
C CYS A 143 -5.14 -14.64 -5.28
N TYR A 144 -6.35 -15.20 -5.21
CA TYR A 144 -7.34 -15.00 -4.14
C TYR A 144 -7.95 -16.35 -3.70
N PRO A 145 -7.12 -17.32 -3.27
CA PRO A 145 -7.59 -18.68 -2.96
C PRO A 145 -8.41 -18.74 -1.67
N ARG A 146 -9.28 -19.74 -1.58
CA ARG A 146 -10.04 -20.10 -0.38
C ARG A 146 -9.84 -21.58 -0.10
N TRP A 147 -9.33 -21.90 1.07
CA TRP A 147 -9.11 -23.29 1.51
C TRP A 147 -10.15 -23.69 2.55
N ASN A 148 -10.35 -22.87 3.59
CA ASN A 148 -11.20 -23.18 4.74
C ASN A 148 -10.83 -24.52 5.40
N GLU A 149 -9.53 -24.79 5.51
CA GLU A 149 -9.00 -26.04 6.04
C GLU A 149 -8.41 -25.82 7.44
N THR A 150 -8.59 -26.79 8.34
CA THR A 150 -8.18 -26.67 9.74
C THR A 150 -7.22 -27.79 10.13
N PHE A 151 -6.10 -27.41 10.72
CA PHE A 151 -5.03 -28.29 11.17
C PHE A 151 -4.92 -28.22 12.69
N GLU A 152 -4.66 -29.35 13.32
CA GLU A 152 -4.51 -29.42 14.77
C GLU A 152 -3.16 -30.04 15.15
N PHE A 153 -2.50 -29.44 16.13
CA PHE A 153 -1.21 -29.88 16.66
C PHE A 153 -1.28 -29.97 18.18
N GLU A 154 -0.60 -30.94 18.79
CA GLU A 154 -0.47 -31.01 20.25
C GLU A 154 0.61 -30.03 20.73
N LEU A 155 0.31 -29.25 21.76
CA LEU A 155 1.25 -28.34 22.40
C LEU A 155 1.98 -29.10 23.52
N GLU A 156 3.21 -29.53 23.24
CA GLU A 156 4.05 -30.25 24.20
C GLU A 156 4.92 -29.27 25.02
N GLU A 157 5.19 -29.59 26.29
CA GLU A 157 6.15 -28.81 27.10
C GLU A 157 7.57 -28.95 26.51
N GLY A 158 8.22 -27.82 26.22
CA GLY A 158 9.53 -27.79 25.55
C GLY A 158 9.50 -27.89 24.02
N ALA A 159 8.30 -27.84 23.41
CA ALA A 159 8.13 -27.84 21.95
C ALA A 159 8.64 -26.57 21.26
N ALA A 160 8.59 -26.59 19.92
CA ALA A 160 8.85 -25.41 19.09
C ALA A 160 8.05 -24.18 19.57
N GLU A 161 8.74 -23.04 19.69
CA GLU A 161 8.16 -21.80 20.18
C GLU A 161 7.30 -21.07 19.13
N THR A 162 7.33 -21.53 17.87
CA THR A 162 6.70 -20.86 16.74
C THR A 162 5.91 -21.81 15.85
N LEU A 163 4.77 -21.32 15.37
CA LEU A 163 3.99 -21.88 14.27
C LEU A 163 4.45 -21.19 12.98
N CYS A 164 4.84 -21.97 11.96
CA CYS A 164 5.18 -21.44 10.65
C CYS A 164 4.07 -21.80 9.65
N VAL A 165 3.50 -20.80 8.98
CA VAL A 165 2.50 -20.96 7.93
C VAL A 165 3.09 -20.42 6.63
N GLU A 166 3.31 -21.27 5.65
CA GLU A 166 3.99 -20.93 4.40
C GLU A 166 3.03 -21.11 3.23
N ALA A 167 2.84 -20.08 2.43
CA ALA A 167 2.14 -20.16 1.15
C ALA A 167 3.13 -20.49 0.03
N TRP A 168 2.72 -21.38 -0.86
CA TRP A 168 3.52 -21.90 -1.97
C TRP A 168 2.67 -21.98 -3.22
N ASP A 169 3.30 -21.76 -4.37
CA ASP A 169 2.72 -22.05 -5.67
C ASP A 169 3.08 -23.48 -6.07
N TRP A 170 2.09 -24.29 -6.43
CA TRP A 170 2.35 -25.65 -6.88
C TRP A 170 2.67 -25.68 -8.36
N ASP A 171 3.79 -26.29 -8.71
CA ASP A 171 4.19 -26.54 -10.09
C ASP A 171 4.20 -28.02 -10.42
N LEU A 172 3.66 -28.39 -11.59
CA LEU A 172 3.67 -29.78 -12.05
C LEU A 172 5.06 -30.24 -12.51
N VAL A 173 5.85 -29.33 -13.11
CA VAL A 173 7.09 -29.65 -13.83
C VAL A 173 8.32 -29.08 -13.15
N SER A 174 8.20 -27.91 -12.52
CA SER A 174 9.25 -27.21 -11.78
C SER A 174 9.14 -27.45 -10.27
N ARG A 175 10.06 -26.86 -9.52
CA ARG A 175 9.94 -26.78 -8.06
C ARG A 175 8.88 -25.73 -7.72
N ASN A 176 8.08 -26.01 -6.71
CA ASN A 176 7.11 -25.06 -6.17
C ASN A 176 7.76 -23.74 -5.78
N ASP A 177 7.17 -22.64 -6.23
CA ASP A 177 7.63 -21.29 -5.94
C ASP A 177 7.12 -20.81 -4.57
N PHE A 178 7.94 -20.07 -3.86
CA PHE A 178 7.56 -19.54 -2.55
C PHE A 178 6.69 -18.29 -2.71
N LEU A 179 5.52 -18.27 -2.05
CA LEU A 179 4.61 -17.13 -2.08
C LEU A 179 4.67 -16.29 -0.80
N GLY A 180 5.31 -16.80 0.26
CA GLY A 180 5.55 -16.08 1.51
C GLY A 180 5.21 -16.89 2.76
N LYS A 181 5.56 -16.37 3.94
CA LYS A 181 5.24 -17.02 5.22
C LYS A 181 4.76 -16.06 6.30
N VAL A 182 4.07 -16.63 7.28
CA VAL A 182 3.74 -16.00 8.56
C VAL A 182 4.34 -16.88 9.66
N VAL A 183 5.07 -16.26 10.58
CA VAL A 183 5.62 -16.93 11.76
C VAL A 183 4.93 -16.35 13.00
N VAL A 184 4.28 -17.21 13.77
CA VAL A 184 3.51 -16.81 14.95
C VAL A 184 4.12 -17.44 16.19
N SER A 185 4.36 -16.63 17.22
CA SER A 185 4.81 -17.12 18.52
C SER A 185 3.69 -17.88 19.22
N VAL A 186 3.96 -19.11 19.63
CA VAL A 186 3.01 -19.92 20.38
C VAL A 186 2.77 -19.34 21.78
N GLN A 187 3.77 -18.73 22.42
CA GLN A 187 3.59 -18.04 23.70
C GLN A 187 2.57 -16.90 23.59
N ARG A 188 2.59 -16.15 22.48
CA ARG A 188 1.60 -15.10 22.21
C ARG A 188 0.20 -15.70 22.07
N LEU A 189 0.05 -16.82 21.37
CA LEU A 189 -1.22 -17.53 21.22
C LEU A 189 -1.75 -18.08 22.56
N TRP A 190 -0.87 -18.53 23.45
CA TRP A 190 -1.26 -18.94 24.80
C TRP A 190 -1.90 -17.81 25.60
N ALA A 191 -1.34 -16.61 25.52
CA ALA A 191 -1.87 -15.44 26.20
C ALA A 191 -3.19 -14.95 25.59
N ALA A 192 -3.28 -14.91 24.26
CA ALA A 192 -4.47 -14.43 23.55
C ALA A 192 -5.62 -15.43 23.51
N ARG A 193 -5.33 -16.75 23.62
CA ARG A 193 -6.24 -17.91 23.42
C ARG A 193 -6.80 -18.06 22.01
N LEU A 194 -7.13 -16.96 21.35
CA LEU A 194 -7.64 -16.88 19.98
C LEU A 194 -7.04 -15.65 19.29
N GLU A 195 -6.52 -15.84 18.08
CA GLU A 195 -6.11 -14.76 17.20
C GLU A 195 -6.67 -15.03 15.80
N GLU A 196 -7.47 -14.12 15.28
CA GLU A 196 -8.07 -14.21 13.95
C GLU A 196 -7.86 -12.90 13.20
N GLY A 197 -7.44 -13.01 11.94
CA GLY A 197 -7.28 -11.83 11.10
C GLY A 197 -6.38 -12.06 9.89
N TRP A 198 -6.17 -10.97 9.16
CA TRP A 198 -5.28 -10.94 8.01
C TRP A 198 -3.83 -10.77 8.47
N PHE A 199 -2.98 -11.70 8.05
CA PHE A 199 -1.55 -11.70 8.31
C PHE A 199 -0.80 -11.43 7.01
N ARG A 200 0.11 -10.46 7.04
CA ARG A 200 0.94 -10.14 5.88
C ARG A 200 1.99 -11.22 5.66
N LEU A 201 2.07 -11.73 4.43
CA LEU A 201 3.10 -12.69 4.05
C LEU A 201 4.47 -12.01 4.03
N GLN A 202 5.49 -12.72 4.54
CA GLN A 202 6.87 -12.24 4.63
C GLN A 202 7.82 -13.13 3.81
N PRO A 203 8.91 -12.57 3.27
CA PRO A 203 9.96 -13.35 2.60
C PRO A 203 10.71 -14.26 3.57
N ASP A 204 11.41 -15.25 3.03
CA ASP A 204 12.25 -16.14 3.82
C ASP A 204 13.62 -15.49 4.10
N GLN A 205 13.78 -14.86 5.25
CA GLN A 205 15.02 -14.17 5.65
C GLN A 205 16.27 -15.07 5.67
N ALA A 206 16.12 -16.40 5.71
CA ALA A 206 17.23 -17.35 5.77
C ALA A 206 18.05 -17.42 4.46
N LYS A 207 17.52 -16.90 3.34
CA LYS A 207 18.16 -16.98 2.02
C LYS A 207 18.85 -15.70 1.56
N ARG A 208 19.20 -14.77 2.46
CA ARG A 208 20.08 -13.64 2.10
C ARG A 208 21.43 -14.19 1.59
N ARG A 209 21.54 -14.43 0.28
CA ARG A 209 22.82 -14.67 -0.38
C ARG A 209 23.69 -13.45 -0.11
N ARG A 210 24.97 -13.70 0.18
CA ARG A 210 25.94 -12.61 0.31
C ARG A 210 25.94 -11.86 -1.01
N HIS A 211 25.52 -10.60 -0.97
CA HIS A 211 25.46 -9.71 -2.12
C HIS A 211 26.85 -9.59 -2.76
N GLU A 212 27.01 -10.16 -3.95
CA GLU A 212 28.22 -10.01 -4.77
C GLU A 212 27.83 -9.48 -6.14
N GLY A 213 27.56 -8.17 -6.21
CA GLY A 213 27.32 -7.48 -7.48
C GLY A 213 26.93 -6.02 -7.28
N ASN A 214 27.58 -5.10 -7.99
CA ASN A 214 27.11 -3.73 -8.15
C ASN A 214 26.08 -3.71 -9.28
N LEU A 215 24.79 -3.74 -8.93
CA LEU A 215 23.68 -3.71 -9.89
C LEU A 215 23.43 -2.32 -10.49
N GLY A 216 24.21 -1.32 -10.08
CA GLY A 216 24.01 0.07 -10.47
C GLY A 216 23.09 0.82 -9.51
N SER A 217 22.63 1.99 -9.92
CA SER A 217 21.80 2.88 -9.10
C SER A 217 20.81 3.62 -10.00
N LEU A 218 19.64 3.91 -9.45
CA LEU A 218 18.57 4.61 -10.13
C LEU A 218 18.37 5.98 -9.49
N GLN A 219 18.45 7.05 -10.28
CA GLN A 219 18.14 8.39 -9.79
C GLN A 219 16.64 8.61 -9.84
N LEU A 220 16.04 8.93 -8.70
CA LEU A 220 14.59 9.10 -8.56
C LEU A 220 14.25 10.35 -7.75
N GLU A 221 13.10 10.93 -8.10
CA GLU A 221 12.35 11.85 -7.25
C GLU A 221 10.97 11.26 -6.98
N VAL A 222 10.67 10.97 -5.71
CA VAL A 222 9.42 10.30 -5.28
C VAL A 222 8.77 11.11 -4.19
N ARG A 223 7.56 11.61 -4.44
CA ARG A 223 6.80 12.41 -3.46
C ARG A 223 5.45 11.75 -3.18
N LEU A 224 5.16 11.54 -1.90
CA LEU A 224 3.82 11.13 -1.46
C LEU A 224 2.99 12.40 -1.22
N ARG A 225 1.90 12.54 -1.97
CA ARG A 225 0.89 13.58 -1.75
C ARG A 225 -0.35 12.91 -1.18
N ASP A 226 -0.62 13.11 0.11
CA ASP A 226 -1.86 12.65 0.74
C ASP A 226 -2.98 13.65 0.45
N GLU A 227 -3.72 13.44 -0.64
CA GLU A 227 -5.01 14.10 -0.87
C GLU A 227 -6.12 13.23 -0.27
N THR A 228 -6.30 13.31 1.04
CA THR A 228 -7.47 12.67 1.67
C THR A 228 -8.71 13.53 1.42
N VAL A 229 -9.47 13.18 0.39
CA VAL A 229 -10.81 13.75 0.19
C VAL A 229 -11.78 13.06 1.13
N LEU A 230 -12.17 13.74 2.20
CA LEU A 230 -13.17 13.26 3.15
C LEU A 230 -14.55 13.20 2.47
N PRO A 231 -15.51 12.40 2.99
CA PRO A 231 -16.89 12.48 2.54
C PRO A 231 -17.42 13.91 2.62
N SER A 232 -18.34 14.28 1.72
CA SER A 232 -18.91 15.63 1.66
C SER A 232 -19.52 16.10 2.98
N SER A 233 -20.04 15.18 3.80
CA SER A 233 -20.56 15.46 5.14
C SER A 233 -19.53 16.04 6.10
N CYS A 234 -18.25 15.67 5.97
CA CYS A 234 -17.18 16.22 6.80
C CYS A 234 -16.88 17.69 6.47
N TYR A 235 -17.16 18.12 5.23
CA TYR A 235 -16.96 19.50 4.79
C TYR A 235 -18.19 20.39 5.00
N GLN A 236 -19.38 19.81 5.27
CA GLN A 236 -20.63 20.58 5.41
C GLN A 236 -20.56 21.72 6.44
N PRO A 237 -19.99 21.55 7.64
CA PRO A 237 -19.89 22.66 8.60
C PRO A 237 -19.07 23.84 8.05
N LEU A 238 -17.96 23.56 7.36
CA LEU A 238 -17.14 24.59 6.74
C LEU A 238 -17.88 25.28 5.59
N VAL A 239 -18.57 24.51 4.75
CA VAL A 239 -19.39 25.05 3.65
C VAL A 239 -20.48 25.97 4.20
N GLN A 240 -21.15 25.58 5.28
CA GLN A 240 -22.18 26.40 5.93
C GLN A 240 -21.61 27.71 6.47
N LEU A 241 -20.44 27.69 7.11
CA LEU A 241 -19.77 28.90 7.60
C LEU A 241 -19.41 29.84 6.45
N LEU A 242 -18.80 29.32 5.38
CA LEU A 242 -18.47 30.10 4.18
C LEU A 242 -19.72 30.70 3.52
N CYS A 243 -20.81 29.94 3.45
CA CYS A 243 -22.07 30.43 2.90
C CYS A 243 -22.71 31.49 3.80
N GLN A 244 -22.65 31.33 5.13
CA GLN A 244 -23.17 32.30 6.09
C GLN A 244 -22.44 33.64 5.99
N GLU A 245 -21.11 33.62 5.88
CA GLU A 245 -20.32 34.86 5.72
C GLU A 245 -20.70 35.60 4.44
N VAL A 246 -20.80 34.88 3.32
CA VAL A 246 -21.22 35.47 2.04
C VAL A 246 -22.66 36.02 2.09
N THR A 247 -23.56 35.33 2.79
CA THR A 247 -24.98 35.75 2.89
C THR A 247 -25.15 36.95 3.84
N LEU A 248 -24.35 37.03 4.91
CA LEU A 248 -24.44 38.09 5.93
C LEU A 248 -23.59 39.33 5.58
N GLY A 249 -22.67 39.22 4.62
CA GLY A 249 -21.75 40.29 4.25
C GLY A 249 -20.85 40.72 5.42
N ALA A 250 -20.42 41.98 5.45
CA ALA A 250 -19.52 42.55 6.47
C ALA A 250 -20.06 42.53 7.93
N GLN A 251 -21.26 42.00 8.16
CA GLN A 251 -21.89 41.81 9.47
C GLN A 251 -21.81 40.34 9.96
N GLY A 252 -21.20 39.44 9.19
CA GLY A 252 -21.05 38.03 9.51
C GLY A 252 -20.01 37.75 10.61
N PRO A 253 -20.16 36.67 11.42
CA PRO A 253 -19.35 36.40 12.61
C PRO A 253 -17.96 35.76 12.35
N GLY A 254 -17.36 35.89 11.18
CA GLY A 254 -16.06 35.28 10.95
C GLY A 254 -15.43 35.84 9.69
N GLN A 255 -14.24 36.42 9.82
CA GLN A 255 -13.44 36.95 8.72
C GLN A 255 -12.80 35.80 7.91
N LEU A 256 -13.54 34.76 7.51
CA LEU A 256 -12.93 33.58 6.91
C LEU A 256 -12.45 33.87 5.49
N ILE A 257 -13.15 34.71 4.72
CA ILE A 257 -12.69 35.09 3.37
C ILE A 257 -11.37 35.89 3.45
N PRO A 258 -11.22 36.92 4.31
CA PRO A 258 -9.92 37.56 4.56
C PRO A 258 -8.84 36.62 5.07
N ILE A 259 -9.15 35.71 6.00
CA ILE A 259 -8.18 34.73 6.52
C ILE A 259 -7.73 33.78 5.41
N ILE A 260 -8.65 33.33 4.55
CA ILE A 260 -8.30 32.49 3.39
C ILE A 260 -7.42 33.30 2.44
N GLU A 261 -7.73 34.57 2.18
CA GLU A 261 -6.87 35.42 1.34
C GLU A 261 -5.46 35.58 1.93
N GLU A 262 -5.34 35.83 3.24
CA GLU A 262 -4.07 36.02 3.95
C GLU A 262 -3.24 34.73 4.04
N THR A 263 -3.89 33.58 4.23
CA THR A 263 -3.23 32.27 4.37
C THR A 263 -2.96 31.58 3.03
N THR A 264 -3.52 32.10 1.93
CA THR A 264 -3.30 31.54 0.60
C THR A 264 -1.95 32.00 0.03
N THR A 265 -1.11 31.02 -0.33
CA THR A 265 0.16 31.29 -1.01
C THR A 265 -0.06 31.78 -2.45
N THR A 266 0.92 32.48 -3.01
CA THR A 266 0.88 32.97 -4.40
C THR A 266 0.68 31.85 -5.42
N GLU A 267 1.28 30.68 -5.17
CA GLU A 267 1.21 29.51 -6.06
C GLU A 267 -0.18 28.86 -6.08
N CYS A 268 -0.97 28.97 -5.00
CA CYS A 268 -2.28 28.32 -4.87
C CYS A 268 -3.46 29.28 -5.07
N ARG A 269 -3.21 30.59 -5.23
CA ARG A 269 -4.26 31.62 -5.27
C ARG A 269 -5.34 31.38 -6.33
N GLN A 270 -4.92 30.97 -7.53
CA GLN A 270 -5.84 30.72 -8.62
C GLN A 270 -6.75 29.50 -8.35
N ASP A 271 -6.19 28.43 -7.77
CA ASP A 271 -6.92 27.20 -7.48
C ASP A 271 -7.92 27.43 -6.35
N VAL A 272 -7.51 28.14 -5.29
CA VAL A 272 -8.40 28.53 -4.18
C VAL A 272 -9.56 29.38 -4.70
N ALA A 273 -9.29 30.41 -5.51
CA ALA A 273 -10.32 31.26 -6.08
C ALA A 273 -11.30 30.47 -6.96
N THR A 274 -10.78 29.58 -7.80
CA THR A 274 -11.60 28.72 -8.68
C THR A 274 -12.48 27.77 -7.88
N ASN A 275 -11.96 27.20 -6.80
CA ASN A 275 -12.71 26.29 -5.93
C ASN A 275 -13.80 27.01 -5.13
N LEU A 276 -13.51 28.19 -4.58
CA LEU A 276 -14.51 29.03 -3.91
C LEU A 276 -15.62 29.45 -4.88
N LEU A 277 -15.27 29.88 -6.10
CA LEU A 277 -16.26 30.23 -7.11
C LEU A 277 -17.16 29.05 -7.47
N LYS A 278 -16.59 27.86 -7.68
CA LYS A 278 -17.36 26.62 -7.93
C LYS A 278 -18.29 26.29 -6.75
N LEU A 279 -17.80 26.44 -5.52
CA LEU A 279 -18.58 26.21 -4.31
C LEU A 279 -19.80 27.14 -4.26
N PHE A 280 -19.60 28.45 -4.36
CA PHE A 280 -20.69 29.42 -4.25
C PHE A 280 -21.62 29.38 -5.46
N LEU A 281 -21.13 29.04 -6.65
CA LEU A 281 -21.97 28.78 -7.82
C LEU A 281 -22.88 27.57 -7.59
N GLY A 282 -22.37 26.50 -6.98
CA GLY A 282 -23.17 25.33 -6.58
C GLY A 282 -24.20 25.61 -5.49
N GLN A 283 -23.98 26.63 -4.65
CA GLN A 283 -24.89 27.05 -3.59
C GLN A 283 -25.82 28.22 -3.99
N GLY A 284 -25.69 28.75 -5.22
CA GLY A 284 -26.48 29.89 -5.69
C GLY A 284 -26.06 31.25 -5.14
N LEU A 285 -24.88 31.35 -4.51
CA LEU A 285 -24.36 32.55 -3.82
C LEU A 285 -23.23 33.26 -4.60
N ALA A 286 -23.03 32.92 -5.88
CA ALA A 286 -21.92 33.47 -6.67
C ALA A 286 -21.95 35.00 -6.78
N LYS A 287 -23.15 35.59 -6.89
CA LYS A 287 -23.32 37.05 -6.93
C LYS A 287 -22.94 37.68 -5.60
N ASP A 288 -23.49 37.18 -4.51
CA ASP A 288 -23.25 37.71 -3.15
C ASP A 288 -21.76 37.62 -2.78
N PHE A 289 -21.08 36.56 -3.23
CA PHE A 289 -19.64 36.40 -3.05
C PHE A 289 -18.82 37.46 -3.80
N LEU A 290 -19.18 37.75 -5.06
CA LEU A 290 -18.52 38.81 -5.84
C LEU A 290 -18.77 40.19 -5.21
N ASP A 291 -20.00 40.45 -4.77
CA ASP A 291 -20.35 41.70 -4.09
C ASP A 291 -19.54 41.87 -2.78
N LEU A 292 -19.32 40.79 -2.01
CA LEU A 292 -18.46 40.78 -0.83
C LEU A 292 -16.99 41.08 -1.17
N LEU A 293 -16.44 40.45 -2.22
CA LEU A 293 -15.07 40.72 -2.67
C LEU A 293 -14.89 42.18 -3.07
N PHE A 294 -15.84 42.75 -3.82
CA PHE A 294 -15.80 44.17 -4.19
C PHE A 294 -15.83 45.07 -2.95
N GLN A 295 -16.64 44.76 -1.94
CA GLN A 295 -16.66 45.53 -0.69
C GLN A 295 -15.32 45.46 0.06
N LEU A 296 -14.68 44.29 0.10
CA LEU A 296 -13.37 44.12 0.74
C LEU A 296 -12.26 44.89 -0.01
N GLU A 297 -12.28 44.89 -1.35
CA GLU A 297 -11.34 45.69 -2.15
C GLU A 297 -11.56 47.20 -1.98
N LEU A 298 -12.81 47.65 -1.94
CA LEU A 298 -13.17 49.05 -1.66
C LEU A 298 -12.72 49.49 -0.26
N GLY A 299 -12.85 48.61 0.75
CA GLY A 299 -12.34 48.87 2.10
C GLY A 299 -10.82 49.07 2.12
N ARG A 300 -10.07 48.19 1.47
CA ARG A 300 -8.60 48.26 1.39
C ARG A 300 -8.07 49.49 0.67
N THR A 301 -8.82 50.01 -0.30
CA THR A 301 -8.45 51.23 -1.04
C THR A 301 -8.79 52.52 -0.31
N SER A 302 -9.64 52.46 0.74
CA SER A 302 -10.02 53.62 1.56
C SER A 302 -9.12 53.87 2.78
N GLU A 303 -8.29 52.89 3.16
CA GLU A 303 -7.31 52.98 4.26
C GLU A 303 -5.87 53.33 3.81
N ALA A 304 -5.67 53.65 2.53
CA ALA A 304 -4.37 54.01 1.93
C ALA A 304 -4.17 55.54 1.81
#